data_AF-A0ABD3XND0-F1
#
_entry.id   AF-A0ABD3XND0-F1
#
_cell.length_a   1.000
_cell.length_b   1.000
_cell.length_c   1.000
_cell.angle_alpha   90.00
_cell.angle_beta   90.00
_cell.angle_gamma   90.00
#
_symmetry.space_group_name_H-M   'P 1'
#
loop_
_entity.id
_entity.type
_entity.pdbx_description
1 polymer ?
#
loop_
_entity_poly.entity_id
_entity_poly.type
_entity_poly.pdbx_seq_one_letter_code
_entity_poly.pdbx_strand_id
1 'polypeptide(L)'
;MLEPNSTAAMDQTWMKISEIRESIGQAKFGLLAKVMSHILAIPHSNASCERIFSFVRKNRTDFRSSMKTETLESLLVVKQEGIVCYKRQFDKVMLKRCKGATAMSLQDSGVV
;
A
#
# COMPACT_ATOMS: atom_id res chain seq x y z
N MET A 1 7.88 24.96 25.90
CA MET A 1 6.51 24.87 26.47
C MET A 1 5.61 24.59 25.29
N LEU A 2 4.96 23.42 25.24
CA LEU A 2 4.06 23.06 24.14
C LEU A 2 2.68 23.64 24.48
N GLU A 3 2.17 24.52 23.62
CA GLU A 3 0.88 25.19 23.81
C GLU A 3 -0.28 24.17 23.82
N PRO A 4 -1.32 24.33 24.66
CA PRO A 4 -2.27 23.26 24.99
C PRO A 4 -3.34 22.93 23.92
N ASN A 5 -3.22 23.43 22.68
CA ASN A 5 -4.28 23.27 21.67
C ASN A 5 -3.78 23.14 20.22
N SER A 6 -2.59 22.57 20.00
CA SER A 6 -2.16 22.25 18.64
C SER A 6 -2.65 20.86 18.25
N THR A 7 -3.64 20.78 17.37
CA THR A 7 -4.06 19.57 16.63
C THR A 7 -3.01 19.12 15.61
N ALA A 8 -1.72 19.28 15.91
CA ALA A 8 -0.65 18.78 15.06
C ALA A 8 -0.67 17.26 15.10
N ALA A 9 -0.68 16.63 13.93
CA ALA A 9 -0.63 15.18 13.82
C ALA A 9 0.62 14.65 14.55
N MET A 10 0.48 13.53 15.26
CA MET A 10 1.51 13.00 16.16
C MET A 10 2.85 12.81 15.46
N ASP A 11 2.84 12.40 14.19
CA ASP A 11 3.99 12.31 13.31
C ASP A 11 4.73 13.65 13.18
N GLN A 12 4.02 14.75 12.95
CA GLN A 12 4.62 16.09 12.84
C GLN A 12 5.26 16.54 14.16
N THR A 13 4.65 16.19 15.28
CA THR A 13 5.19 16.51 16.62
C THR A 13 6.49 15.75 16.87
N TRP A 14 6.53 14.45 16.59
CA TRP A 14 7.74 13.64 16.75
C TRP A 14 8.84 14.00 15.74
N MET A 15 8.47 14.44 14.54
CA MET A 15 9.41 15.02 13.57
C MET A 15 10.11 16.25 14.16
N LYS A 16 9.37 17.21 14.74
CA LYS A 16 9.96 18.39 15.40
C LYS A 16 10.85 18.03 16.59
N ILE A 17 10.46 17.03 17.38
CA ILE A 17 11.29 16.54 18.50
C ILE A 17 12.61 15.95 17.99
N SER A 18 12.59 15.27 16.84
CA SER A 18 13.79 14.71 16.21
C SER A 18 14.80 15.77 15.76
N GLU A 19 14.36 17.01 15.53
CA GLU A 19 15.18 18.13 15.08
C GLU A 19 15.90 18.85 16.25
N ILE A 20 15.50 18.58 17.50
CA ILE A 20 16.12 19.20 18.67
C ILE A 20 17.60 18.78 18.76
N ARG A 21 18.50 19.77 18.78
CA ARG A 21 19.94 19.59 18.91
C ARG A 21 20.44 20.06 20.28
N GLU A 22 21.47 19.40 20.77
CA GLU A 22 22.26 19.86 21.91
C GLU A 22 23.27 20.94 21.48
N SER A 23 23.93 21.60 22.43
CA SER A 23 24.95 22.63 22.17
C SER A 23 26.11 22.12 21.32
N ILE A 24 26.37 20.80 21.34
CA ILE A 24 27.42 20.12 20.57
C ILE A 24 26.90 19.70 19.17
N GLY A 25 25.65 20.04 18.82
CA GLY A 25 25.07 19.76 17.50
C GLY A 25 24.55 18.33 17.32
N GLN A 26 24.61 17.48 18.36
CA GLN A 26 24.03 16.14 18.33
C GLN A 26 22.52 16.15 18.57
N ALA A 27 21.81 15.16 18.03
CA ALA A 27 20.37 15.02 18.21
C ALA A 27 20.04 14.62 19.65
N LYS A 28 19.37 15.52 20.39
CA LYS A 28 19.06 15.35 21.82
C LYS A 28 18.17 14.13 22.10
N PHE A 29 17.27 13.82 21.17
CA PHE A 29 16.28 12.74 21.31
C PHE A 29 16.31 11.75 20.14
N GLY A 30 17.47 11.52 19.52
CA GLY A 30 17.57 10.72 18.30
C GLY A 30 16.97 9.31 18.42
N LEU A 31 17.29 8.58 19.50
CA LEU A 31 16.73 7.24 19.75
C LEU A 31 15.22 7.28 20.02
N LEU A 32 14.78 8.20 20.87
CA LEU A 32 13.38 8.32 21.26
C LEU A 32 12.50 8.69 20.06
N ALA A 33 12.92 9.66 19.25
CA ALA A 33 12.22 10.04 18.03
C ALA A 33 12.11 8.85 17.07
N LYS A 34 13.20 8.09 16.90
CA LYS A 34 13.18 6.87 16.08
C LYS A 34 12.17 5.84 16.61
N VAL A 35 12.17 5.55 17.91
CA VAL A 35 11.20 4.61 18.51
C VAL A 35 9.77 5.06 18.26
N MET A 36 9.47 6.34 18.47
CA MET A 36 8.13 6.87 18.28
C MET A 36 7.68 6.84 16.83
N SER A 37 8.57 7.08 15.86
CA SER A 37 8.25 6.89 14.44
C SER A 37 7.85 5.43 14.12
N HIS A 38 8.49 4.44 14.74
CA HIS A 38 8.11 3.04 14.55
C HIS A 38 6.75 2.73 15.19
N ILE A 39 6.49 3.24 16.39
CA ILE A 39 5.19 3.07 17.06
C ILE A 39 4.06 3.68 16.22
N LEU A 40 4.27 4.88 15.69
CA LEU A 40 3.28 5.56 14.85
C LEU A 40 3.07 4.90 13.48
N ALA A 41 4.03 4.10 13.00
CA ALA A 41 3.87 3.30 11.79
C ALA A 41 2.94 2.09 12.00
N ILE A 42 2.67 1.72 13.27
CA ILE A 42 1.73 0.65 13.58
C ILE A 42 0.31 1.18 13.41
N PRO A 43 -0.51 0.62 12.49
CA PRO A 43 -1.88 1.04 12.32
C PRO A 43 -2.67 0.74 13.61
N HIS A 44 -3.24 1.77 14.21
CA HIS A 44 -4.03 1.65 15.43
C HIS A 44 -5.45 1.11 15.19
N SER A 45 -5.91 1.04 13.93
CA SER A 45 -7.25 0.56 13.60
C SER A 45 -7.21 -0.58 12.59
N ASN A 46 -8.23 -1.45 12.68
CA ASN A 46 -8.42 -2.55 11.74
C ASN A 46 -8.99 -2.10 10.38
N ALA A 47 -9.22 -0.79 10.17
CA ALA A 47 -9.83 -0.27 8.96
C ALA A 47 -9.01 -0.60 7.68
N SER A 48 -7.68 -0.66 7.79
CA SER A 48 -6.80 -1.10 6.71
C SER A 48 -7.01 -2.57 6.36
N CYS A 49 -7.08 -3.44 7.37
CA CYS A 49 -7.36 -4.87 7.22
C CYS A 49 -8.78 -5.11 6.66
N GLU A 50 -9.79 -4.41 7.18
CA GLU A 50 -11.18 -4.50 6.70
C GLU A 50 -11.31 -4.09 5.23
N ARG A 51 -10.55 -3.09 4.80
CA ARG A 51 -10.47 -2.70 3.38
C ARG A 51 -9.94 -3.84 2.52
N ILE A 52 -8.88 -4.53 2.95
CA ILE A 52 -8.33 -5.70 2.26
C ILE A 52 -9.35 -6.84 2.23
N PHE A 53 -10.02 -7.12 3.35
CA PHE A 53 -11.07 -8.15 3.40
C PHE A 53 -12.26 -7.84 2.49
N SER A 54 -12.63 -6.57 2.35
CA SER A 54 -13.63 -6.13 1.37
C SER A 54 -13.18 -6.43 -0.07
N PHE A 55 -11.89 -6.23 -0.40
CA PHE A 55 -11.36 -6.61 -1.70
C PHE A 55 -11.35 -8.12 -1.92
N VAL A 56 -11.01 -8.91 -0.90
CA VAL A 56 -11.05 -10.37 -0.96
C VAL A 56 -12.48 -10.85 -1.23
N ARG A 57 -13.47 -10.40 -0.46
CA ARG A 57 -14.88 -10.78 -0.66
C ARG A 57 -15.36 -10.51 -2.08
N LYS A 58 -15.11 -9.30 -2.59
CA LYS A 58 -15.50 -8.93 -3.96
C LYS A 58 -14.86 -9.84 -5.01
N ASN A 59 -13.55 -10.08 -4.92
CA ASN A 59 -12.85 -10.83 -5.98
C ASN A 59 -13.07 -12.33 -5.87
N ARG A 60 -13.12 -12.90 -4.68
CA ARG A 60 -13.19 -14.36 -4.48
C ARG A 60 -14.60 -14.88 -4.26
N THR A 61 -15.54 -14.08 -3.79
CA THR A 61 -16.90 -14.55 -3.49
C THR A 61 -17.89 -14.04 -4.52
N ASP A 62 -17.89 -12.74 -4.81
CA ASP A 62 -18.98 -12.12 -5.57
C ASP A 62 -18.77 -12.18 -7.09
N PHE A 63 -17.56 -11.89 -7.58
CA PHE A 63 -17.32 -11.73 -9.02
C PHE A 63 -16.54 -12.89 -9.67
N ARG A 64 -15.65 -13.58 -8.94
CA ARG A 64 -14.72 -14.57 -9.51
C ARG A 64 -14.44 -15.73 -8.54
N SER A 65 -15.47 -16.52 -8.26
CA SER A 65 -15.41 -17.65 -7.32
C SER A 65 -14.37 -18.74 -7.67
N SER A 66 -13.97 -18.84 -8.93
CA SER A 66 -12.95 -19.77 -9.41
C SER A 66 -11.52 -19.21 -9.41
N MET A 67 -11.28 -18.02 -8.84
CA MET A 67 -9.95 -17.43 -8.80
C MET A 67 -9.01 -18.18 -7.84
N LYS A 68 -7.88 -18.63 -8.38
CA LYS A 68 -6.78 -19.21 -7.60
C LYS A 68 -6.24 -18.23 -6.55
N THR A 69 -5.81 -18.75 -5.41
CA THR A 69 -5.35 -17.93 -4.28
C THR A 69 -4.10 -17.12 -4.64
N GLU A 70 -3.18 -17.70 -5.39
CA GLU A 70 -1.93 -17.04 -5.80
C GLU A 70 -2.21 -15.83 -6.71
N THR A 71 -3.22 -15.95 -7.58
CA THR A 71 -3.69 -14.85 -8.43
C THR A 71 -4.35 -13.75 -7.61
N LEU A 72 -5.13 -14.12 -6.58
CA LEU A 72 -5.76 -13.17 -5.68
C LEU A 72 -4.73 -12.39 -4.87
N GLU A 73 -3.72 -13.05 -4.32
CA GLU A 73 -2.61 -12.41 -3.59
C GLU A 73 -1.89 -11.39 -4.47
N SER A 74 -1.52 -11.80 -5.70
CA SER A 74 -0.89 -10.92 -6.68
C SER A 74 -1.75 -9.70 -7.01
N LEU A 75 -3.07 -9.89 -7.15
CA LEU A 75 -4.03 -8.82 -7.40
C LEU A 75 -4.14 -7.85 -6.22
N LEU A 76 -4.15 -8.35 -4.99
CA LEU A 76 -4.23 -7.52 -3.78
C LEU A 76 -2.99 -6.62 -3.65
N VAL A 77 -1.79 -7.16 -3.87
CA VAL A 77 -0.54 -6.39 -3.86
C VAL A 77 -0.60 -5.25 -4.87
N VAL A 78 -0.93 -5.57 -6.13
CA VAL A 78 -1.09 -4.60 -7.21
C VAL A 78 -2.12 -3.51 -6.90
N LYS A 79 -3.19 -3.85 -6.19
CA LYS A 79 -4.25 -2.92 -5.81
C LYS A 79 -3.84 -2.02 -4.63
N GLN A 80 -3.00 -2.53 -3.73
CA GLN A 80 -2.53 -1.81 -2.55
C GLN A 80 -1.43 -0.78 -2.88
N GLU A 81 -0.72 -0.95 -3.99
CA GLU A 81 0.29 0.01 -4.47
C GLU A 81 -0.26 1.45 -4.68
N GLY A 82 -1.58 1.64 -4.75
CA GLY A 82 -2.21 2.96 -4.79
C GLY A 82 -2.01 3.73 -6.09
N ILE A 83 -1.36 3.12 -7.10
CA ILE A 83 -1.18 3.72 -8.42
C ILE A 83 -2.53 3.71 -9.14
N VAL A 84 -2.97 4.89 -9.60
CA VAL A 84 -4.18 5.03 -10.40
C VAL A 84 -4.03 4.24 -11.70
N CYS A 85 -5.02 3.41 -12.05
CA CYS A 85 -4.90 2.41 -13.11
C CYS A 85 -4.40 2.97 -14.45
N TYR A 86 -4.89 4.14 -14.87
CA TYR A 86 -4.52 4.75 -16.16
C TYR A 86 -3.12 5.39 -16.14
N LYS A 87 -2.54 5.61 -14.96
CA LYS A 87 -1.16 6.09 -14.81
C LYS A 87 -0.14 4.95 -14.72
N ARG A 88 -0.61 3.71 -14.52
CA ARG A 88 0.26 2.55 -14.39
C ARG A 88 0.91 2.25 -15.74
N GLN A 89 2.23 2.32 -15.78
CA GLN A 89 2.99 1.91 -16.96
C GLN A 89 3.33 0.42 -16.84
N PHE A 90 3.08 -0.31 -17.91
CA PHE A 90 3.42 -1.73 -18.03
C PHE A 90 4.54 -1.91 -19.03
N ASP A 91 5.37 -2.91 -18.78
CA ASP A 91 6.43 -3.28 -19.70
C ASP A 91 5.88 -3.69 -21.08
N LYS A 92 6.53 -3.24 -22.15
CA LYS A 92 6.09 -3.49 -23.53
C LYS A 92 6.16 -4.97 -23.88
N VAL A 93 7.15 -5.69 -23.35
CA VAL A 93 7.31 -7.14 -23.60
C VAL A 93 6.19 -7.89 -22.90
N MET A 94 5.88 -7.55 -21.65
CA MET A 94 4.71 -8.08 -20.92
C MET A 94 3.42 -7.86 -21.71
N LEU A 95 3.14 -6.63 -22.15
CA LEU A 95 1.93 -6.32 -22.91
C LEU A 95 1.82 -7.12 -24.21
N LYS A 96 2.93 -7.31 -24.93
CA LYS A 96 2.96 -8.14 -26.15
C LYS A 96 2.62 -9.60 -25.83
N ARG A 97 3.18 -10.15 -24.75
CA ARG A 97 2.89 -11.52 -24.31
C ARG A 97 1.43 -11.70 -23.89
N CYS A 98 0.88 -10.76 -23.13
CA CYS A 98 -0.53 -10.78 -22.73
C CYS A 98 -1.46 -10.77 -23.94
N LYS A 99 -1.22 -9.88 -24.91
CA LYS A 99 -2.00 -9.83 -26.16
C LYS A 99 -1.95 -11.16 -26.92
N GLY A 100 -0.76 -11.76 -27.05
CA GLY A 100 -0.61 -13.06 -27.68
C GLY A 100 -1.38 -14.17 -26.96
N ALA A 101 -1.31 -14.22 -25.63
CA ALA A 101 -2.03 -15.20 -24.82
C ALA A 101 -3.56 -15.07 -24.98
N THR A 102 -4.09 -13.85 -24.98
CA THR A 102 -5.51 -13.61 -25.21
C THR A 102 -5.94 -14.04 -26.62
N ALA A 103 -5.14 -13.74 -27.65
CA ALA A 103 -5.44 -14.15 -29.02
C ALA A 103 -5.52 -15.67 -29.17
N MET A 104 -4.57 -16.42 -28.58
CA MET A 104 -4.60 -17.89 -28.57
C MET A 104 -5.83 -18.43 -27.84
N SER A 105 -6.16 -17.88 -26.67
CA SER A 105 -7.33 -18.32 -25.91
C SER A 105 -8.66 -18.10 -26.65
N LEU A 106 -8.75 -17.05 -27.49
CA LEU A 106 -9.96 -16.79 -28.30
C LEU A 106 -10.09 -17.78 -29.47
N GLN A 107 -8.96 -18.16 -30.07
CA GLN A 107 -8.90 -19.19 -31.12
C GLN A 107 -9.31 -20.56 -30.56
N ASP A 108 -8.78 -20.94 -29.40
CA ASP A 108 -9.13 -22.21 -28.73
C ASP A 108 -10.59 -22.28 -28.30
N SER A 109 -11.25 -21.13 -28.08
CA SER A 109 -12.66 -21.06 -27.68
C SER A 109 -13.63 -21.08 -28.87
N GLY A 110 -13.13 -21.11 -30.12
CA GLY A 110 -13.94 -21.13 -31.35
C GLY A 110 -14.75 -19.84 -31.58
N VAL A 111 -14.33 -18.72 -30.97
CA VAL A 111 -15.03 -17.42 -31.06
C VAL A 111 -14.51 -16.57 -32.24
N VAL A 112 -13.44 -17.01 -32.90
CA VAL A 112 -12.89 -16.43 -34.14
C VAL A 112 -12.51 -17.55 -35.10
#